data_AF-A0A3N5JQ41-F1
#
_entry.id   AF-A0A3N5JQ41-F1
#
_cell.length_a   1.000
_cell.length_b   1.000
_cell.length_c   1.000
_cell.angle_alpha   90.00
_cell.angle_beta   90.00
_cell.angle_gamma   90.00
#
_symmetry.space_group_name_H-M   'P 1'
#
loop_
_entity.id
_entity.type
_entity.pdbx_description
1 polymer ?
#
loop_
_entity_poly.entity_id
_entity_poly.type
_entity_poly.pdbx_seq_one_letter_code
_entity_poly.pdbx_strand_id
1 'polypeptide(L)'
;MNSSERWATSRLTCAGTVKGWQLILFTIFSVNSFAASGLEMQVSAGLTDAQSPRILTDYWSHSVNFNASFGGALNESLSFFVAFTHHYFDYRGDVVAQDEHANASEVLLCVKKRMAWLNHRLLSPYYALGVGFSLLTMPDVYRQEKYDLYPIRPENLLALRQQSTGFTAGFRLGMEFLIIDPSRLFAEAFSAITLDQNNPFIYLGIRCGVLFTI
;
A
#
# COMPACT_ATOMS: atom_id res chain seq x y z
N MET A 1 -59.18 7.42 4.55
CA MET A 1 -58.27 7.95 5.58
C MET A 1 -57.67 6.78 6.33
N ASN A 2 -56.37 6.54 6.15
CA ASN A 2 -55.52 5.76 7.06
C ASN A 2 -54.17 6.48 7.10
N SER A 3 -53.76 6.89 8.30
CA SER A 3 -52.71 7.89 8.57
C SER A 3 -51.36 7.28 8.99
N SER A 4 -51.12 6.01 8.69
CA SER A 4 -49.93 5.28 9.15
C SER A 4 -48.79 5.13 8.12
N GLU A 5 -48.94 5.61 6.87
CA GLU A 5 -47.91 5.46 5.83
C GLU A 5 -47.07 6.71 5.54
N ARG A 6 -47.05 7.71 6.44
CA ARG A 6 -46.38 9.01 6.18
C ARG A 6 -45.00 9.20 6.84
N TRP A 7 -44.38 8.17 7.39
CA TRP A 7 -43.09 8.30 8.12
C TRP A 7 -41.93 7.45 7.58
N ALA A 8 -41.96 7.06 6.30
CA ALA A 8 -40.85 6.34 5.67
C ALA A 8 -40.30 6.98 4.38
N THR A 9 -40.66 8.23 4.07
CA THR A 9 -40.26 8.90 2.83
C THR A 9 -39.78 10.34 3.06
N SER A 10 -38.70 10.52 3.84
CA SER A 10 -38.00 11.82 3.88
C SER A 10 -36.56 11.79 4.41
N ARG A 11 -35.82 10.68 4.22
CA ARG A 11 -34.36 10.65 4.49
C ARG A 11 -33.53 9.97 3.39
N LEU A 12 -33.94 10.13 2.14
CA LEU A 12 -33.22 9.57 0.99
C LEU A 12 -32.96 10.60 -0.11
N THR A 13 -32.67 11.86 0.24
CA THR A 13 -32.33 12.87 -0.77
C THR A 13 -31.44 13.96 -0.18
N CYS A 14 -30.21 13.62 0.20
CA CYS A 14 -29.11 14.61 0.26
C CYS A 14 -27.69 14.02 0.34
N ALA A 15 -27.54 12.70 0.52
CA ALA A 15 -26.21 12.06 0.62
C ALA A 15 -25.69 11.44 -0.70
N GLY A 16 -26.56 11.27 -1.71
CA GLY A 16 -26.22 10.58 -2.97
C GLY A 16 -25.64 11.49 -4.06
N THR A 17 -25.98 12.79 -4.04
CA THR A 17 -25.51 13.73 -5.08
C THR A 17 -24.09 14.22 -4.82
N VAL A 18 -23.70 14.44 -3.55
CA VAL A 18 -22.37 14.95 -3.22
C VAL A 18 -21.24 14.00 -3.64
N LYS A 19 -21.45 12.67 -3.56
CA LYS A 19 -20.47 11.66 -3.96
C LYS A 19 -20.27 11.59 -5.49
N GLY A 20 -21.33 11.82 -6.26
CA GLY A 20 -21.28 11.79 -7.72
C GLY A 20 -20.54 12.99 -8.31
N TRP A 21 -20.80 14.20 -7.82
CA TRP A 21 -20.12 15.41 -8.30
C TRP A 21 -18.63 15.42 -7.94
N GLN A 22 -18.23 14.87 -6.79
CA GLN A 22 -16.81 14.72 -6.42
C GLN A 22 -16.09 13.71 -7.31
N LEU A 23 -16.71 12.57 -7.60
CA LEU A 23 -16.16 11.57 -8.51
C LEU A 23 -16.01 12.16 -9.91
N ILE A 24 -17.04 12.85 -10.41
CA ILE A 24 -17.05 13.49 -11.74
C ILE A 24 -16.07 14.66 -11.82
N LEU A 25 -15.94 15.49 -10.78
CA LEU A 25 -14.90 16.53 -10.72
C LEU A 25 -13.51 15.90 -10.68
N PHE A 26 -13.33 14.79 -9.94
CA PHE A 26 -12.08 14.03 -9.95
C PHE A 26 -11.80 13.51 -11.36
N THR A 27 -12.76 12.88 -12.06
CA THR A 27 -12.55 12.40 -13.45
C THR A 27 -12.34 13.54 -14.44
N ILE A 28 -13.05 14.66 -14.35
CA ILE A 28 -12.95 15.77 -15.31
C ILE A 28 -11.66 16.58 -15.12
N PHE A 29 -11.27 16.91 -13.87
CA PHE A 29 -9.98 17.55 -13.60
C PHE A 29 -8.80 16.60 -13.90
N SER A 30 -8.97 15.30 -13.65
CA SER A 30 -8.02 14.27 -14.05
C SER A 30 -7.82 14.25 -15.57
N VAL A 31 -8.89 14.19 -16.36
CA VAL A 31 -8.77 14.06 -17.83
C VAL A 31 -8.09 15.27 -18.48
N ASN A 32 -8.42 16.50 -18.06
CA ASN A 32 -7.78 17.70 -18.63
C ASN A 32 -6.34 17.93 -18.14
N SER A 33 -5.99 17.50 -16.92
CA SER A 33 -4.62 17.62 -16.39
C SER A 33 -3.70 16.51 -16.93
N PHE A 34 -4.24 15.29 -17.10
CA PHE A 34 -3.51 14.15 -17.68
C PHE A 34 -3.25 14.33 -19.17
N ALA A 35 -4.14 15.00 -19.91
CA ALA A 35 -3.95 15.29 -21.33
C ALA A 35 -2.74 16.20 -21.63
N ALA A 36 -2.24 16.98 -20.66
CA ALA A 36 -1.11 17.89 -20.84
C ALA A 36 0.22 17.36 -20.29
N SER A 37 0.20 16.41 -19.35
CA SER A 37 1.39 16.00 -18.58
C SER A 37 1.68 14.49 -18.61
N GLY A 38 0.81 13.69 -19.23
CA GLY A 38 0.98 12.24 -19.41
C GLY A 38 0.46 11.40 -18.25
N LEU A 39 -0.02 10.20 -18.57
CA LEU A 39 -0.36 9.17 -17.58
C LEU A 39 0.93 8.51 -17.10
N GLU A 40 1.01 8.19 -15.81
CA GLU A 40 2.19 7.59 -15.22
C GLU A 40 1.87 6.22 -14.62
N MET A 41 2.67 5.22 -14.96
CA MET A 41 2.59 3.88 -14.40
C MET A 41 3.93 3.51 -13.75
N GLN A 42 3.89 2.97 -12.53
CA GLN A 42 5.10 2.46 -11.86
C GLN A 42 4.93 1.00 -11.51
N VAL A 43 6.02 0.24 -11.66
CA VAL A 43 6.14 -1.11 -11.13
C VAL A 43 7.44 -1.18 -10.35
N SER A 44 7.41 -1.76 -9.15
CA SER A 44 8.59 -1.92 -8.31
C SER A 44 8.55 -3.19 -7.50
N ALA A 45 9.73 -3.62 -7.09
CA ALA A 45 9.91 -4.68 -6.11
C ALA A 45 10.98 -4.25 -5.10
N GLY A 46 10.91 -4.81 -3.91
CA GLY A 46 11.85 -4.44 -2.87
C GLY A 46 11.79 -5.32 -1.64
N LEU A 47 12.47 -4.85 -0.61
CA LEU A 47 12.54 -5.49 0.69
C LEU A 47 11.82 -4.61 1.72
N THR A 48 11.13 -5.26 2.63
CA THR A 48 10.41 -4.63 3.74
C THR A 48 10.78 -5.32 5.04
N ASP A 49 10.88 -4.55 6.10
CA ASP A 49 11.09 -5.04 7.44
C ASP A 49 9.96 -4.52 8.33
N ALA A 50 9.17 -5.45 8.88
CA ALA A 50 8.13 -5.12 9.83
C ALA A 50 8.75 -4.68 11.15
N GLN A 51 8.30 -3.55 11.69
CA GLN A 51 8.72 -3.02 12.99
C GLN A 51 7.64 -3.28 14.07
N SER A 52 6.41 -3.56 13.66
CA SER A 52 5.29 -3.94 14.52
C SER A 52 4.24 -4.66 13.67
N PRO A 53 3.24 -5.36 14.25
CA PRO A 53 3.12 -5.71 15.69
C PRO A 53 4.14 -6.78 16.12
N ARG A 54 4.29 -7.01 17.43
CA ARG A 54 5.26 -8.00 17.97
C ARG A 54 5.10 -9.39 17.38
N ILE A 55 3.86 -9.85 17.23
CA ILE A 55 3.55 -11.13 16.59
C ILE A 55 4.13 -11.26 15.16
N LEU A 56 4.21 -10.14 14.43
CA LEU A 56 4.87 -10.12 13.11
C LEU A 56 6.39 -10.15 13.29
N THR A 57 6.96 -9.32 14.16
CA THR A 57 8.42 -9.23 14.37
C THR A 57 9.05 -10.43 15.07
N ASP A 58 8.25 -11.22 15.80
CA ASP A 58 8.72 -12.37 16.57
C ASP A 58 8.87 -13.59 15.67
N TYR A 59 7.93 -13.78 14.73
CA TYR A 59 7.82 -15.02 13.94
C TYR A 59 8.14 -14.84 12.46
N TRP A 60 8.15 -13.61 11.97
CA TRP A 60 8.38 -13.30 10.57
C TRP A 60 9.66 -12.48 10.42
N SER A 61 10.34 -12.70 9.31
CA SER A 61 11.59 -12.07 8.95
C SER A 61 11.37 -10.92 7.97
N HIS A 62 12.35 -10.63 7.14
CA HIS A 62 12.20 -9.69 6.05
C HIS A 62 11.11 -10.16 5.07
N SER A 63 10.49 -9.17 4.44
CA SER A 63 9.46 -9.34 3.45
C SER A 63 9.99 -8.92 2.09
N VAL A 64 9.51 -9.58 1.04
CA VAL A 64 9.56 -9.03 -0.31
C VAL A 64 8.27 -8.26 -0.53
N ASN A 65 8.35 -7.09 -1.17
CA ASN A 65 7.18 -6.35 -1.60
C ASN A 65 7.16 -6.20 -3.12
N PHE A 66 5.96 -6.24 -3.68
CA PHE A 66 5.67 -5.92 -5.07
C PHE A 66 4.68 -4.77 -5.10
N ASN A 67 4.94 -3.76 -5.91
CA ASN A 67 4.07 -2.61 -6.03
C ASN A 67 3.80 -2.28 -7.49
N ALA A 68 2.52 -2.01 -7.77
CA ALA A 68 2.08 -1.42 -9.01
C ALA A 68 1.34 -0.13 -8.67
N SER A 69 1.60 0.95 -9.41
CA SER A 69 0.86 2.19 -9.26
C SER A 69 0.52 2.82 -10.59
N PHE A 70 -0.61 3.51 -10.62
CA PHE A 70 -1.13 4.18 -11.78
C PHE A 70 -1.63 5.57 -11.39
N GLY A 71 -1.41 6.56 -12.25
CA GLY A 71 -1.87 7.91 -12.02
C GLY A 71 -1.36 8.83 -13.12
N GLY A 72 -0.86 10.01 -12.74
CA GLY A 72 -0.24 10.90 -13.71
C GLY A 72 0.26 12.19 -13.11
N ALA A 73 0.97 12.93 -13.97
CA ALA A 73 1.55 14.20 -13.61
C ALA A 73 0.47 15.29 -13.60
N LEU A 74 0.47 16.11 -12.55
CA LEU A 74 -0.29 17.36 -12.50
C LEU A 74 0.53 18.50 -13.10
N ASN A 75 1.86 18.41 -12.99
CA ASN A 75 2.85 19.28 -13.63
C ASN A 75 4.22 18.59 -13.58
N GLU A 76 5.28 19.26 -14.05
CA GLU A 76 6.65 18.74 -14.08
C GLU A 76 7.18 18.27 -12.71
N SER A 77 6.71 18.86 -11.62
CA SER A 77 7.19 18.60 -10.26
C SER A 77 6.24 17.75 -9.43
N LEU A 78 4.98 17.60 -9.80
CA LEU A 78 3.95 17.00 -8.96
C LEU A 78 3.17 15.93 -9.72
N SER A 79 3.07 14.76 -9.11
CA SER A 79 2.33 13.61 -9.64
C SER A 79 1.42 13.02 -8.57
N PHE A 80 0.36 12.38 -9.02
CA PHE A 80 -0.58 11.65 -8.20
C PHE A 80 -0.61 10.18 -8.61
N PHE A 81 -0.72 9.27 -7.64
CA PHE A 81 -0.76 7.83 -7.87
C PHE A 81 -1.80 7.14 -6.99
N VAL A 82 -2.50 6.16 -7.56
CA VAL A 82 -3.11 5.06 -6.82
C VAL A 82 -2.11 3.91 -6.85
N ALA A 83 -1.64 3.49 -5.68
CA ALA A 83 -0.62 2.46 -5.51
C ALA A 83 -1.21 1.25 -4.82
N PHE A 84 -1.04 0.07 -5.42
CA PHE A 84 -1.27 -1.21 -4.79
C PHE A 84 0.07 -1.84 -4.42
N THR A 85 0.24 -2.20 -3.15
CA THR A 85 1.43 -2.89 -2.65
C THR A 85 1.01 -4.23 -2.05
N HIS A 86 1.73 -5.29 -2.38
CA HIS A 86 1.60 -6.59 -1.74
C HIS A 86 2.92 -6.96 -1.08
N HIS A 87 2.86 -7.29 0.20
CA HIS A 87 3.98 -7.72 1.03
C HIS A 87 3.84 -9.20 1.33
N TYR A 88 4.94 -9.92 1.16
CA TYR A 88 5.06 -11.33 1.48
C TYR A 88 6.13 -11.50 2.55
N PHE A 89 5.77 -12.06 3.70
CA PHE A 89 6.68 -12.23 4.83
C PHE A 89 7.13 -13.69 4.95
N ASP A 90 8.45 -13.90 5.03
CA ASP A 90 8.99 -15.24 5.28
C ASP A 90 9.09 -15.53 6.77
N TYR A 91 8.76 -16.75 7.16
CA TYR A 91 8.85 -17.20 8.55
C TYR A 91 10.30 -17.34 9.01
N ARG A 92 10.52 -17.23 10.33
CA ARG A 92 11.83 -17.52 10.94
C ARG A 92 12.03 -19.02 11.14
N GLY A 93 13.27 -19.48 11.07
CA GLY A 93 13.63 -20.91 10.92
C GLY A 93 13.27 -21.87 12.07
N ASP A 94 12.48 -21.44 13.05
CA ASP A 94 12.00 -22.23 14.18
C ASP A 94 10.45 -22.34 14.24
N VAL A 95 9.74 -21.79 13.25
CA VAL A 95 8.28 -21.84 13.17
C VAL A 95 7.78 -22.34 11.82
N VAL A 96 6.57 -22.91 11.82
CA VAL A 96 5.84 -23.35 10.63
C VAL A 96 4.46 -22.71 10.64
N ALA A 97 4.02 -22.20 9.49
CA ALA A 97 2.68 -21.67 9.30
C ALA A 97 1.74 -22.75 8.72
N GLN A 98 0.47 -22.74 9.14
CA GLN A 98 -0.45 -23.83 8.83
C GLN A 98 -0.81 -23.95 7.35
N ASP A 99 -1.11 -22.83 6.70
CA ASP A 99 -1.70 -22.83 5.37
C ASP A 99 -0.95 -21.92 4.38
N GLU A 100 -0.35 -20.81 4.83
CA GLU A 100 0.25 -19.79 3.97
C GLU A 100 1.36 -18.99 4.68
N HIS A 101 1.98 -18.04 3.97
CA HIS A 101 2.83 -17.01 4.57
C HIS A 101 1.98 -15.86 5.11
N ALA A 102 2.49 -15.10 6.09
CA ALA A 102 1.89 -13.82 6.41
C ALA A 102 2.04 -12.87 5.21
N ASN A 103 0.99 -12.11 4.96
CA ASN A 103 0.98 -11.14 3.88
C ASN A 103 0.28 -9.86 4.30
N ALA A 104 0.65 -8.76 3.64
CA ALA A 104 -0.10 -7.51 3.76
C ALA A 104 -0.41 -6.97 2.37
N SER A 105 -1.65 -6.53 2.16
CA SER A 105 -2.07 -5.84 0.94
C SER A 105 -2.47 -4.42 1.27
N GLU A 106 -1.97 -3.48 0.50
CA GLU A 106 -2.15 -2.06 0.73
C GLU A 106 -2.65 -1.37 -0.55
N VAL A 107 -3.61 -0.46 -0.40
CA VAL A 107 -4.00 0.50 -1.42
C VAL A 107 -3.79 1.90 -0.87
N LEU A 108 -2.88 2.66 -1.47
CA LEU A 108 -2.61 4.06 -1.11
C LEU A 108 -2.92 5.03 -2.24
N LEU A 109 -3.43 6.18 -1.84
CA LEU A 109 -3.45 7.40 -2.61
C LEU A 109 -2.19 8.21 -2.30
N CYS A 110 -1.31 8.40 -3.29
CA CYS A 110 -0.02 9.02 -3.10
C CYS A 110 0.11 10.33 -3.89
N VAL A 111 0.72 11.33 -3.27
CA VAL A 111 1.18 12.55 -3.93
C VAL A 111 2.71 12.54 -3.91
N LYS A 112 3.33 12.62 -5.08
CA LYS A 112 4.78 12.59 -5.28
C LYS A 112 5.25 13.95 -5.77
N LYS A 113 6.26 14.52 -5.11
CA LYS A 113 6.87 15.80 -5.48
C LYS A 113 8.34 15.62 -5.80
N ARG A 114 8.72 15.94 -7.04
CA ARG A 114 10.11 16.03 -7.51
C ARG A 114 10.71 17.37 -7.08
N MET A 115 11.94 17.36 -6.61
CA MET A 115 12.61 18.55 -6.10
C MET A 115 13.35 19.29 -7.23
N ALA A 116 12.70 20.32 -7.78
CA ALA A 116 13.17 21.07 -8.95
C ALA A 116 14.60 21.66 -8.82
N TRP A 117 15.03 22.07 -7.63
CA TRP A 117 16.37 22.64 -7.40
C TRP A 117 17.49 21.62 -7.67
N LEU A 118 17.27 20.33 -7.45
CA LEU A 118 18.27 19.28 -7.66
C LEU A 118 18.10 18.53 -9.00
N ASN A 119 17.15 18.96 -9.84
CA ASN A 119 16.86 18.29 -11.11
C ASN A 119 17.94 18.58 -12.14
N HIS A 120 19.02 17.80 -12.11
CA HIS A 120 19.76 17.55 -13.34
C HIS A 120 18.86 16.73 -14.29
N ARG A 121 18.94 16.97 -15.61
CA ARG A 121 18.13 16.27 -16.63
C ARG A 121 18.11 14.73 -16.49
N LEU A 122 19.10 14.15 -15.82
CA LEU A 122 19.28 12.72 -15.64
C LEU A 122 18.81 12.19 -14.28
N LEU A 123 18.66 13.05 -13.27
CA LEU A 123 18.49 12.62 -11.88
C LEU A 123 17.55 13.58 -11.13
N SER A 124 16.48 13.03 -10.56
CA SER A 124 15.41 13.80 -9.92
C SER A 124 15.08 13.23 -8.54
N PRO A 125 15.57 13.84 -7.45
CA PRO A 125 15.17 13.43 -6.11
C PRO A 125 13.71 13.80 -5.86
N TYR A 126 13.02 13.00 -5.05
CA TYR A 126 11.62 13.20 -4.72
C TYR A 126 11.29 12.73 -3.32
N TYR A 127 10.14 13.20 -2.84
CA TYR A 127 9.43 12.61 -1.72
C TYR A 127 7.98 12.36 -2.10
N ALA A 128 7.33 11.40 -1.44
CA ALA A 128 5.91 11.15 -1.61
C ALA A 128 5.24 10.89 -0.26
N LEU A 129 3.98 11.31 -0.17
CA LEU A 129 3.11 11.05 0.96
C LEU A 129 1.91 10.26 0.46
N GLY A 130 1.49 9.25 1.23
CA GLY A 130 0.40 8.37 0.88
C GLY A 130 -0.59 8.17 2.02
N VAL A 131 -1.87 8.01 1.69
CA VAL A 131 -2.90 7.60 2.64
C VAL A 131 -3.83 6.57 2.01
N GLY A 132 -4.35 5.64 2.80
CA GLY A 132 -5.25 4.61 2.28
C GLY A 132 -5.56 3.53 3.28
N PHE A 133 -5.60 2.27 2.84
CA PHE A 133 -5.99 1.14 3.67
C PHE A 133 -5.06 -0.04 3.44
N SER A 134 -4.79 -0.77 4.52
CA SER A 134 -4.05 -2.02 4.48
C SER A 134 -4.84 -3.14 5.13
N LEU A 135 -4.64 -4.35 4.63
CA LEU A 135 -5.10 -5.60 5.18
C LEU A 135 -3.85 -6.46 5.47
N LEU A 136 -3.61 -6.76 6.74
CA LEU A 136 -2.61 -7.70 7.21
C LEU A 136 -3.30 -9.03 7.52
N THR A 137 -2.79 -10.12 6.94
CA THR A 137 -3.26 -11.49 7.20
C THR A 137 -2.09 -12.29 7.74
N MET A 138 -2.27 -12.88 8.91
CA MET A 138 -1.29 -13.75 9.56
C MET A 138 -1.95 -15.11 9.82
N PRO A 139 -1.38 -16.22 9.33
CA PRO A 139 -1.86 -17.57 9.61
C PRO A 139 -1.57 -17.98 11.05
N ASP A 140 -2.11 -19.13 11.45
CA ASP A 140 -1.72 -19.79 12.68
C ASP A 140 -0.23 -20.19 12.62
N VAL A 141 0.51 -19.89 13.69
CA VAL A 141 1.95 -20.12 13.79
C VAL A 141 2.21 -21.23 14.80
N TYR A 142 2.99 -22.23 14.40
CA TYR A 142 3.35 -23.38 15.21
C TYR A 142 4.85 -23.47 15.39
N ARG A 143 5.29 -24.01 16.53
CA ARG A 143 6.70 -24.33 16.72
C ARG A 143 7.10 -25.49 15.80
N GLN A 144 8.21 -25.35 15.07
CA GLN A 144 8.76 -26.46 14.29
C GLN A 144 9.36 -27.50 15.23
N GLU A 145 8.83 -28.72 15.19
CA GLU A 145 9.48 -29.85 15.86
C GLU A 145 10.63 -30.37 14.99
N LYS A 146 11.70 -30.81 15.65
CA LYS A 146 12.99 -31.23 15.04
C LYS A 146 12.90 -32.43 14.06
N TYR A 147 11.71 -32.98 13.84
CA TYR A 147 11.44 -34.13 12.98
C TYR A 147 10.24 -33.82 12.07
N ASP A 148 10.54 -33.46 10.81
CA ASP A 148 9.68 -32.85 9.78
C ASP A 148 8.46 -33.65 9.27
N LEU A 149 7.93 -34.62 10.02
CA LEU A 149 6.94 -35.59 9.48
C LEU A 149 5.61 -35.68 10.24
N TYR A 150 5.41 -34.93 11.33
CA TYR A 150 4.16 -35.02 12.10
C TYR A 150 3.22 -33.83 11.85
N PRO A 151 1.89 -34.08 11.80
CA PRO A 151 0.90 -33.05 11.56
C PRO A 151 0.93 -32.01 12.67
N ILE A 152 0.75 -30.75 12.26
CA ILE A 152 0.53 -29.58 13.09
C ILE A 152 -0.35 -29.95 14.29
N ARG A 153 0.23 -29.89 15.49
CA ARG A 153 -0.48 -30.23 16.73
C ARG A 153 -0.99 -28.97 17.41
N PRO A 154 -2.23 -28.97 17.94
CA PRO A 154 -2.78 -27.81 18.67
C PRO A 154 -1.92 -27.36 19.86
N GLU A 155 -1.19 -28.28 20.49
CA GLU A 155 -0.29 -28.03 21.63
C GLU A 155 0.95 -27.19 21.27
N ASN A 156 1.33 -27.13 19.99
CA ASN A 156 2.48 -26.37 19.51
C ASN A 156 2.11 -25.00 18.95
N LEU A 157 0.85 -24.57 19.12
CA LEU A 157 0.36 -23.29 18.66
C LEU A 157 1.04 -22.15 19.45
N LEU A 158 1.80 -21.31 18.75
CA LEU A 158 2.47 -20.14 19.30
C LEU A 158 1.63 -18.88 19.13
N ALA A 159 0.90 -18.78 18.03
CA ALA A 159 0.09 -17.62 17.69
C ALA A 159 -1.11 -18.05 16.84
N LEU A 160 -2.28 -17.50 17.19
CA LEU A 160 -3.51 -17.68 16.42
C LEU A 160 -3.50 -16.81 15.17
N ARG A 161 -4.22 -17.26 14.15
CA ARG A 161 -4.55 -16.50 12.95
C ARG A 161 -5.12 -15.15 13.33
N GLN A 162 -4.59 -14.12 12.67
CA GLN A 162 -5.03 -12.75 12.87
C GLN A 162 -5.24 -12.09 11.52
N GLN A 163 -6.31 -11.30 11.46
CA GLN A 163 -6.59 -10.42 10.35
C GLN A 163 -6.77 -9.02 10.92
N SER A 164 -6.04 -8.07 10.37
CA SER A 164 -6.12 -6.67 10.77
C SER A 164 -6.32 -5.81 9.53
N THR A 165 -7.27 -4.89 9.62
CA THR A 165 -7.51 -3.89 8.58
C THR A 165 -7.39 -2.52 9.22
N GLY A 166 -6.65 -1.62 8.59
CA GLY A 166 -6.45 -0.30 9.16
C GLY A 166 -6.23 0.79 8.13
N PHE A 167 -6.51 2.01 8.56
CA PHE A 167 -6.12 3.20 7.80
C PHE A 167 -4.59 3.28 7.78
N THR A 168 -4.01 3.51 6.61
CA THR A 168 -2.56 3.53 6.45
C THR A 168 -2.09 4.89 5.97
N ALA A 169 -1.03 5.39 6.60
CA ALA A 169 -0.30 6.57 6.17
C ALA A 169 1.13 6.17 5.82
N GLY A 170 1.63 6.65 4.68
CA GLY A 170 2.93 6.30 4.13
C GLY A 170 3.75 7.53 3.80
N PHE A 171 5.06 7.40 3.96
CA PHE A 171 6.07 8.36 3.51
C PHE A 171 7.12 7.64 2.68
N ARG A 172 7.58 8.29 1.62
CA ARG A 172 8.57 7.76 0.68
C ARG A 172 9.58 8.84 0.36
N LEU A 173 10.84 8.46 0.24
CA LEU A 173 11.92 9.34 -0.19
C LEU A 173 12.81 8.57 -1.16
N GLY A 174 13.09 9.17 -2.31
CA GLY A 174 13.79 8.45 -3.36
C GLY A 174 14.37 9.35 -4.44
N MET A 175 14.87 8.69 -5.47
CA MET A 175 15.53 9.30 -6.62
C MET A 175 15.07 8.61 -7.90
N GLU A 176 14.73 9.40 -8.92
CA GLU A 176 14.49 8.93 -10.28
C GLU A 176 15.73 9.15 -11.16
N PHE A 177 15.97 8.24 -12.09
CA PHE A 177 17.03 8.29 -13.08
C PHE A 177 16.42 8.15 -14.48
N LEU A 178 16.66 9.11 -15.35
CA LEU A 178 16.21 9.04 -16.74
C LEU A 178 17.00 7.98 -17.50
N ILE A 179 16.33 6.96 -18.04
CA ILE A 179 16.97 5.95 -18.90
C ILE A 179 16.84 6.37 -20.35
N ILE A 180 15.59 6.52 -20.79
CA ILE A 180 15.15 6.85 -22.14
C ILE A 180 13.87 7.63 -21.98
N ASP A 181 13.66 8.70 -22.74
CA ASP A 181 12.41 9.44 -22.64
C ASP A 181 11.23 8.58 -23.13
N PRO A 182 10.16 8.35 -22.34
CA PRO A 182 9.85 8.92 -21.02
C PRO A 182 10.00 7.96 -19.83
N SER A 183 10.71 6.85 -19.99
CA SER A 183 10.97 5.85 -18.94
C SER A 183 12.08 6.24 -17.95
N ARG A 184 11.81 6.06 -16.66
CA ARG A 184 12.76 6.34 -15.57
C ARG A 184 12.93 5.12 -14.66
N LEU A 185 14.15 4.86 -14.20
CA LEU A 185 14.36 4.02 -13.02
C LEU A 185 14.10 4.84 -11.78
N PHE A 186 13.72 4.20 -10.68
CA PHE A 186 13.77 4.83 -9.39
C PHE A 186 14.25 3.88 -8.30
N ALA A 187 14.80 4.46 -7.24
CA ALA A 187 15.08 3.79 -5.99
C ALA A 187 14.54 4.65 -4.85
N GLU A 188 13.89 4.04 -3.87
CA GLU A 188 13.34 4.75 -2.72
C GLU A 188 13.40 3.94 -1.44
N ALA A 189 13.50 4.67 -0.33
CA ALA A 189 13.17 4.18 0.99
C ALA A 189 11.74 4.60 1.33
N PHE A 190 11.02 3.76 2.05
CA PHE A 190 9.65 4.03 2.47
C PHE A 190 9.39 3.57 3.90
N SER A 191 8.40 4.21 4.50
CA SER A 191 7.86 3.86 5.80
C SER A 191 6.35 3.99 5.74
N ALA A 192 5.61 3.06 6.32
CA ALA A 192 4.18 3.24 6.52
C ALA A 192 3.74 2.78 7.89
N ILE A 193 2.65 3.38 8.35
CA ILE A 193 1.95 3.04 9.58
C ILE A 193 0.48 2.79 9.27
N THR A 194 0.03 1.58 9.59
CA THR A 194 -1.36 1.18 9.59
C THR A 194 -1.91 1.29 11.00
N LEU A 195 -2.90 2.15 11.16
CA LEU A 195 -3.64 2.38 12.38
C LEU A 195 -4.81 1.38 12.44
N ASP A 196 -4.63 0.37 13.29
CA ASP A 196 -5.69 -0.52 13.77
C ASP A 196 -5.83 -0.31 15.28
N GLN A 197 -7.07 -0.41 15.80
CA GLN A 197 -7.39 -0.13 17.20
C GLN A 197 -6.63 -1.03 18.17
N ASN A 198 -6.31 -2.25 17.75
CA ASN A 198 -5.70 -3.24 18.62
C ASN A 198 -4.21 -3.47 18.33
N ASN A 199 -3.79 -3.40 17.07
CA ASN A 199 -2.43 -3.77 16.65
C ASN A 199 -1.93 -2.85 15.53
N PRO A 200 -1.32 -1.70 15.84
CA PRO A 200 -0.71 -0.87 14.80
C PRO A 200 0.41 -1.64 14.10
N PHE A 201 0.39 -1.60 12.78
CA PHE A 201 1.36 -2.27 11.91
C PHE A 201 2.26 -1.22 11.27
N ILE A 202 3.56 -1.32 11.50
CA ILE A 202 4.57 -0.36 11.02
C ILE A 202 5.60 -1.15 10.26
N TYR A 203 6.00 -0.63 9.10
CA TYR A 203 7.07 -1.24 8.33
C TYR A 203 7.95 -0.19 7.64
N LEU A 204 9.21 -0.58 7.45
CA LEU A 204 10.23 0.19 6.74
C LEU A 204 10.70 -0.64 5.56
N GLY A 205 11.12 0.00 4.47
CA GLY A 205 11.61 -0.76 3.35
C GLY A 205 12.38 0.07 2.34
N ILE A 206 12.98 -0.65 1.41
CA ILE A 206 13.63 -0.10 0.22
C ILE A 206 13.08 -0.81 -1.00
N ARG A 207 12.94 -0.09 -2.10
CA ARG A 207 12.53 -0.69 -3.37
C ARG A 207 13.13 0.04 -4.56
N CYS A 208 13.20 -0.68 -5.66
CA CYS A 208 13.57 -0.15 -6.95
C CYS A 208 12.52 -0.52 -7.98
N GLY A 209 12.41 0.30 -9.03
CA GLY A 209 11.38 0.09 -10.03
C GLY A 209 11.57 0.94 -11.27
N VAL A 210 10.58 0.84 -12.13
CA VAL A 210 10.49 1.58 -13.39
C VAL A 210 9.21 2.41 -13.37
N LEU A 211 9.33 3.65 -13.81
CA LEU A 211 8.24 4.58 -14.08
C LEU A 211 8.15 4.76 -15.61
N PHE A 212 6.95 4.57 -16.14
CA PHE A 212 6.61 4.81 -17.54
C PHE A 212 5.65 5.99 -17.61
N THR A 213 5.83 6.86 -18.59
CA THR A 213 4.82 7.86 -18.98
C THR A 213 4.19 7.44 -20.30
N ILE A 214 2.86 7.46 -20.35
CA ILE A 214 2.01 7.05 -21.48
C ILE A 214 1.24 8.27 -21.99
#